data_AF-A0A087TW23-F1
#
_entry.id   AF-A0A087TW23-F1
#
_cell.length_a   1.000
_cell.length_b   1.000
_cell.length_c   1.000
_cell.angle_alpha   90.00
_cell.angle_beta   90.00
_cell.angle_gamma   90.00
#
_symmetry.space_group_name_H-M   'P 1'
#
loop_
_entity.id
_entity.type
_entity.pdbx_description
1 polymer ?
#
loop_
_entity_poly.entity_id
_entity_poly.type
_entity_poly.pdbx_seq_one_letter_code
_entity_poly.pdbx_strand_id
1 'polypeptide(L)'
;MVLVDFVNFMRMTLLVIISGGIVIQAVLYPDYPLTAELFRRTFHRAWFSLFLTPISDLEGSERCNTTRSHMTSDHCVVGKYADYTCPNTGFWPYVFSIQYFIFLKLILLTLLYALFSATASKLQSETDAIWKFQRYQLVVDFSNRLRLPPPLSVFSYIIIFCKWFYRCLLCRICKTSDETDAGVFFDAPKGHRLTEKDYNYWRQLAQEYAKKKEDEENEKQIAKKQMEIIMTITEDVDYQKKVMHQLKSRMKELDRMMNYSHVYLENIKHITEKINEKGLQSQRAIHCLSRHTPYPGTRVQRYPVPDKYVPWEVMWTDYDPVAYTRPRSDFPVSLQAYVDEDLLLLREIQDSDDSQLPVFQWNCLSSNPAGISIDRTSWIIGENGINAVYKLDSERVPRNIYGRTGLRGRGALPRWGPNHYVHVIITRWQKSGGKGLEFVVMRGERRDQLSLPGGFVPGEQKYDVVRMLFKSKELAPSSWNTQENMIDFFRNCCEVLQEEETPAEVKCEMIKRGYMDDPWNTDQAWREVELWHIHYSGNETLAQCFQALLTWRLITEDVFIKLPSGQAMLLQEITQKLQPVIF
;
A
#
# COMPACT_ATOMS: atom_id res chain seq x y z
N MET A 1 31.41 -29.07 -6.54
CA MET A 1 30.58 -28.01 -5.92
C MET A 1 30.30 -28.35 -4.48
N VAL A 2 29.54 -29.41 -4.19
CA VAL A 2 29.27 -29.87 -2.80
C VAL A 2 30.53 -30.02 -1.93
N LEU A 3 31.64 -30.55 -2.48
CA LEU A 3 32.91 -30.66 -1.75
C LEU A 3 33.49 -29.28 -1.35
N VAL A 4 33.36 -28.27 -2.21
CA VAL A 4 33.87 -26.91 -1.94
C VAL A 4 33.07 -26.26 -0.82
N ASP A 5 31.75 -26.38 -0.88
CA ASP A 5 30.83 -25.87 0.14
C ASP A 5 31.05 -26.60 1.47
N PHE A 6 31.27 -27.92 1.43
CA PHE A 6 31.61 -28.71 2.61
C PHE A 6 32.93 -28.29 3.25
N VAL A 7 33.98 -28.07 2.46
CA VAL A 7 35.29 -27.62 2.99
C VAL A 7 35.18 -26.26 3.66
N ASN A 8 34.43 -25.33 3.07
CA ASN A 8 34.19 -24.01 3.67
C ASN A 8 33.37 -24.11 4.96
N PHE A 9 32.33 -24.94 4.98
CA PHE A 9 31.57 -25.24 6.19
C PHE A 9 32.44 -25.86 7.29
N MET A 10 33.29 -26.83 6.95
CA MET A 10 34.17 -27.50 7.92
C MET A 10 35.18 -26.53 8.53
N ARG A 11 35.70 -25.55 7.76
CA ARG A 11 36.59 -24.50 8.28
C ARG A 11 35.91 -23.64 9.36
N MET A 12 34.66 -23.23 9.12
CA MET A 12 33.90 -22.46 10.10
C MET A 12 33.55 -23.30 11.34
N THR A 13 33.06 -24.52 11.13
CA THR A 13 32.63 -25.43 12.20
C THR A 13 33.80 -25.85 13.10
N LEU A 14 35.01 -26.01 12.55
CA LEU A 14 36.20 -26.35 13.32
C LEU A 14 36.50 -25.35 14.44
N LEU A 15 36.28 -24.05 14.21
CA LEU A 15 36.48 -23.01 15.22
C LEU A 15 35.52 -23.19 16.41
N VAL A 16 34.27 -23.52 16.13
CA VAL A 16 33.24 -23.74 17.17
C VAL A 16 33.51 -25.04 17.92
N ILE A 17 33.92 -26.10 17.23
CA ILE A 17 34.28 -27.39 17.84
C ILE A 17 35.46 -27.25 18.78
N ILE A 18 36.55 -26.58 18.36
CA ILE A 18 37.75 -26.42 19.19
C ILE A 18 37.45 -25.55 20.41
N SER A 19 36.83 -24.39 20.21
CA SER A 19 36.52 -23.46 21.31
C SER A 19 35.54 -24.06 22.33
N GLY A 20 34.44 -24.67 21.86
CA GLY A 20 33.47 -25.34 22.74
C GLY A 20 34.06 -26.56 23.45
N GLY A 21 34.90 -27.34 22.75
CA GLY A 21 35.60 -28.49 23.33
C GLY A 21 36.55 -28.11 24.47
N ILE A 22 37.31 -27.02 24.32
CA ILE A 22 38.20 -26.50 25.36
C ILE A 22 37.39 -26.03 26.57
N VAL A 23 36.30 -25.27 26.36
CA VAL A 23 35.44 -24.77 27.44
C VAL A 23 34.81 -25.93 28.22
N ILE A 24 34.27 -26.94 27.52
CA ILE A 24 33.69 -28.11 28.16
C ILE A 24 34.73 -28.88 28.99
N GLN A 25 35.93 -29.08 28.44
CA GLN A 25 37.00 -29.77 29.16
C GLN A 25 37.44 -28.98 30.40
N ALA A 26 37.58 -27.65 30.29
CA ALA A 26 38.00 -26.80 31.40
C ALA A 26 36.96 -26.76 32.54
N VAL A 27 35.67 -26.81 32.20
CA VAL A 27 34.59 -26.76 33.20
C VAL A 27 34.33 -28.13 33.83
N LEU A 28 34.45 -29.24 33.07
CA LEU A 28 34.26 -30.60 33.59
C LEU A 28 35.49 -31.14 34.32
N TYR A 29 36.70 -30.83 33.85
CA TYR A 29 37.96 -31.33 34.41
C TYR A 29 38.94 -30.16 34.66
N PRO A 30 38.66 -29.28 35.63
CA PRO A 30 39.46 -28.08 35.86
C PRO A 30 40.90 -28.37 36.31
N ASP A 31 41.14 -29.47 37.01
CA ASP A 31 42.44 -29.81 37.62
C ASP A 31 43.27 -30.81 36.78
N TYR A 32 42.88 -31.09 35.55
CA TYR A 32 43.59 -32.06 34.71
C TYR A 32 44.97 -31.52 34.28
N PRO A 33 46.07 -32.28 34.44
CA PRO A 33 47.41 -31.78 34.13
C PRO A 33 47.61 -31.54 32.62
N LEU A 34 48.39 -30.51 32.29
CA LEU A 34 48.76 -30.13 30.92
C LEU A 34 49.70 -31.17 30.28
N THR A 35 49.13 -32.28 29.84
CA THR A 35 49.83 -33.38 29.17
C THR A 35 49.34 -33.54 27.73
N ALA A 36 50.09 -34.21 26.86
CA ALA A 36 49.65 -34.53 25.50
C ALA A 36 48.32 -35.31 25.48
N GLU A 37 48.05 -36.07 26.55
CA GLU A 37 46.81 -36.81 26.75
C GLU A 37 45.59 -35.89 26.92
N LEU A 38 45.75 -34.70 27.54
CA LEU A 38 44.69 -33.70 27.63
C LEU A 38 44.25 -33.25 26.23
N PHE A 39 45.19 -32.87 25.37
CA PHE A 39 44.90 -32.45 24.00
C PHE A 39 44.20 -33.55 23.21
N ARG A 40 44.69 -34.80 23.33
CA ARG A 40 44.08 -35.96 22.67
C ARG A 40 42.63 -36.15 23.11
N ARG A 41 42.35 -36.06 24.42
CA ARG A 41 41.00 -36.21 24.98
C ARG A 41 40.07 -35.07 24.59
N THR A 42 40.52 -33.81 24.70
CA THR A 42 39.73 -32.64 24.32
C THR A 42 39.36 -32.68 22.84
N PHE A 43 40.33 -32.97 21.97
CA PHE A 43 40.07 -33.09 20.53
C PHE A 43 39.13 -34.25 20.21
N HIS A 44 39.38 -35.44 20.77
CA HIS A 44 38.52 -36.60 20.56
C HIS A 44 37.08 -36.30 21.01
N ARG A 45 36.90 -35.73 22.20
CA ARG A 45 35.59 -35.35 22.73
C ARG A 45 34.89 -34.34 21.81
N ALA A 46 35.58 -33.27 21.43
CA ALA A 46 35.03 -32.21 20.60
C ALA A 46 34.64 -32.73 19.22
N TRP A 47 35.51 -33.52 18.58
CA TRP A 47 35.30 -34.09 17.25
C TRP A 47 34.14 -35.11 17.24
N PHE A 48 34.15 -36.07 18.17
CA PHE A 48 33.10 -37.08 18.23
C PHE A 48 31.77 -36.55 18.73
N SER A 49 31.73 -35.36 19.36
CA SER A 49 30.49 -34.66 19.68
C SER A 49 29.67 -34.32 18.42
N LEU A 50 30.28 -34.21 17.24
CA LEU A 50 29.56 -34.02 15.98
C LEU A 50 28.61 -35.18 15.68
N PHE A 51 28.97 -36.40 16.11
CA PHE A 51 28.19 -37.62 15.84
C PHE A 51 27.47 -38.16 17.09
N LEU A 52 28.06 -37.97 18.27
CA LEU A 52 27.57 -38.50 19.55
C LEU A 52 27.21 -37.38 20.53
N THR A 53 26.46 -37.71 21.58
CA THR A 53 26.16 -36.81 22.71
C THR A 53 26.60 -37.47 24.02
N PRO A 54 27.88 -37.35 24.41
CA PRO A 54 28.38 -37.94 25.65
C PRO A 54 27.87 -37.13 26.85
N ILE A 55 26.71 -37.53 27.40
CA ILE A 55 26.06 -36.91 28.57
C ILE A 55 26.51 -37.59 29.88
N SER A 56 27.12 -38.79 29.79
CA SER A 56 27.56 -39.58 30.95
C SER A 56 28.45 -38.82 31.94
N ASP A 57 29.25 -37.87 31.46
CA ASP A 57 30.15 -37.08 32.30
C ASP A 57 29.41 -36.02 33.14
N LEU A 58 28.16 -35.68 32.78
CA LEU A 58 27.31 -34.74 33.51
C LEU A 58 26.55 -35.43 34.66
N GLU A 59 26.28 -36.73 34.52
CA GLU A 59 25.55 -37.54 35.52
C GLU A 59 26.42 -37.92 36.72
N GLY A 60 27.75 -37.84 36.59
CA GLY A 60 28.72 -38.17 37.63
C GLY A 60 28.91 -39.68 37.78
N SER A 61 30.14 -40.13 38.02
CA SER A 61 30.42 -41.56 38.19
C SER A 61 30.48 -41.95 39.67
N GLU A 62 29.88 -43.08 40.06
CA GLU A 62 29.90 -43.60 41.43
C GLU A 62 31.31 -43.75 42.01
N ARG A 63 32.30 -44.11 41.17
CA ARG A 63 33.74 -44.18 41.51
C ARG A 63 34.28 -42.88 42.12
N CYS A 64 33.72 -41.73 41.77
CA CYS A 64 34.21 -40.44 42.22
C CYS A 64 33.66 -40.03 43.58
N ASN A 65 32.56 -40.65 44.06
CA ASN A 65 32.01 -40.35 45.38
C ASN A 65 32.96 -40.76 46.52
N THR A 66 33.80 -41.78 46.31
CA THR A 66 34.79 -42.23 47.30
C THR A 66 36.02 -41.33 47.42
N THR A 67 36.30 -40.52 46.40
CA THR A 67 37.47 -39.62 46.32
C THR A 67 37.10 -38.15 46.49
N ARG A 68 36.00 -37.87 47.21
CA ARG A 68 35.56 -36.51 47.50
C ARG A 68 36.64 -35.80 48.31
N SER A 69 37.10 -34.64 47.83
CA SER A 69 38.18 -33.92 48.47
C SER A 69 37.71 -33.41 49.83
N HIS A 70 38.30 -33.93 50.91
CA HIS A 70 38.23 -33.30 52.22
C HIS A 70 39.28 -32.20 52.25
N MET A 71 38.90 -31.02 52.73
CA MET A 71 39.61 -29.74 52.62
C MET A 71 40.93 -29.68 53.43
N THR A 72 41.83 -30.64 53.19
CA THR A 72 43.11 -30.84 53.88
C THR A 72 44.15 -31.38 52.88
N SER A 73 44.41 -30.64 51.80
CA SER A 73 45.48 -30.93 50.83
C SER A 73 46.41 -29.73 50.70
N ASP A 74 47.72 -29.96 50.68
CA ASP A 74 48.79 -28.95 50.49
C ASP A 74 48.79 -28.29 49.08
N HIS A 75 47.80 -28.61 48.25
CA HIS A 75 47.63 -28.12 46.89
C HIS A 75 46.22 -27.55 46.69
N CYS A 76 46.13 -26.46 45.92
CA CYS A 76 44.86 -25.82 45.56
C CYS A 76 44.18 -26.64 44.45
N VAL A 77 43.04 -27.27 44.78
CA VAL A 77 42.21 -28.04 43.85
C VAL A 77 40.91 -27.24 43.63
N VAL A 78 40.56 -26.98 42.36
CA VAL A 78 39.35 -26.24 41.97
C VAL A 78 38.14 -27.16 41.92
N GLY A 79 38.35 -28.44 41.58
CA GLY A 79 37.35 -29.49 41.54
C GLY A 79 36.92 -30.02 42.90
N LYS A 80 35.74 -30.65 42.94
CA LYS A 80 35.16 -31.25 44.16
C LYS A 80 35.81 -32.58 44.59
N TYR A 81 36.65 -33.15 43.74
CA TYR A 81 37.24 -34.49 43.90
C TYR A 81 38.76 -34.40 43.93
N ALA A 82 39.41 -35.25 44.74
CA ALA A 82 40.87 -35.31 44.82
C ALA A 82 41.51 -36.01 43.60
N ASP A 83 40.75 -36.87 42.91
CA ASP A 83 41.17 -37.49 41.66
C ASP A 83 40.83 -36.56 40.48
N TYR A 84 41.85 -36.13 39.74
CA TYR A 84 41.72 -35.24 38.57
C TYR A 84 41.01 -35.89 37.38
N THR A 85 40.79 -37.21 37.40
CA THR A 85 40.05 -37.94 36.35
C THR A 85 38.54 -37.94 36.54
N CYS A 86 38.05 -37.35 37.64
CA CYS A 86 36.64 -37.27 37.97
C CYS A 86 35.97 -36.01 37.41
N PRO A 87 34.80 -36.11 36.75
CA PRO A 87 34.10 -34.94 36.23
C PRO A 87 33.48 -34.12 37.37
N ASN A 88 33.62 -32.81 37.31
CA ASN A 88 33.03 -31.88 38.27
C ASN A 88 31.58 -31.58 37.89
N THR A 89 30.61 -32.17 38.60
CA THR A 89 29.19 -31.92 38.39
C THR A 89 28.74 -30.63 39.10
N GLY A 90 28.11 -29.71 38.35
CA GLY A 90 27.60 -28.44 38.85
C GLY A 90 26.82 -27.67 37.78
N PHE A 91 26.20 -26.56 38.14
CA PHE A 91 25.33 -25.80 37.24
C PHE A 91 26.05 -25.34 35.94
N TRP A 92 27.26 -24.79 36.06
CA TRP A 92 28.03 -24.28 34.92
C TRP A 92 28.39 -25.35 33.87
N PRO A 93 28.90 -26.55 34.24
CA PRO A 93 29.12 -27.63 33.29
C PRO A 93 27.88 -28.00 32.47
N TYR A 94 26.69 -28.03 33.09
CA TYR A 94 25.43 -28.27 32.39
C TYR A 94 25.12 -27.15 31.38
N VAL A 95 25.21 -25.89 31.80
CA VAL A 95 24.92 -24.73 30.94
C VAL A 95 25.81 -24.71 29.71
N PHE A 96 27.13 -24.80 29.88
CA PHE A 96 28.07 -24.75 28.75
C PHE A 96 27.99 -25.98 27.84
N SER A 97 27.73 -27.16 28.40
CA SER A 97 27.55 -28.38 27.61
C SER A 97 26.28 -28.30 26.75
N ILE A 98 25.15 -27.89 27.33
CA ILE A 98 23.89 -27.72 26.59
C ILE A 98 24.03 -26.64 25.51
N GLN A 99 24.63 -25.50 25.85
CA GLN A 99 24.88 -24.41 24.89
C GLN A 99 25.72 -24.89 23.70
N TYR A 100 26.80 -25.64 23.96
CA TYR A 100 27.63 -26.22 22.91
C TYR A 100 26.83 -27.19 22.01
N PHE A 101 26.02 -28.07 22.59
CA PHE A 101 25.19 -28.99 21.82
C PHE A 101 24.12 -28.26 20.98
N ILE A 102 23.55 -27.16 21.47
CA ILE A 102 22.63 -26.32 20.69
C ILE A 102 23.35 -25.75 19.46
N PHE A 103 24.52 -25.13 19.65
CA PHE A 103 25.30 -24.61 18.53
C PHE A 103 25.68 -25.69 17.53
N LEU A 104 26.16 -26.84 18.02
CA LEU A 104 26.62 -27.92 17.16
C LEU A 104 25.48 -28.61 16.41
N LYS A 105 24.42 -29.02 17.12
CA LYS A 105 23.37 -29.90 16.56
C LYS A 105 22.20 -29.15 15.97
N LEU A 106 21.77 -28.05 16.57
CA LEU A 106 20.59 -27.32 16.10
C LEU A 106 20.93 -26.23 15.09
N ILE A 107 22.12 -25.65 15.16
CA ILE A 107 22.52 -24.55 14.26
C ILE A 107 23.46 -25.06 13.16
N LEU A 108 24.60 -25.66 13.50
CA LEU A 108 25.60 -26.04 12.49
C LEU A 108 25.13 -27.19 11.59
N LEU A 109 24.57 -28.26 12.15
CA LEU A 109 24.09 -29.39 11.34
C LEU A 109 22.88 -29.02 10.44
N THR A 110 21.97 -28.17 10.91
CA THR A 110 20.82 -27.73 10.11
C THR A 110 21.25 -26.81 8.97
N LEU A 111 22.24 -25.95 9.22
CA LEU A 111 22.87 -25.13 8.19
C LEU A 111 23.58 -25.97 7.12
N LEU A 112 24.31 -27.03 7.53
CA LEU A 112 24.93 -27.96 6.58
C LEU A 112 23.89 -28.62 5.67
N TYR A 113 22.79 -29.10 6.27
CA TYR A 113 21.69 -29.69 5.51
C TYR A 113 21.08 -28.71 4.51
N ALA A 114 20.86 -27.46 4.92
CA ALA A 114 20.32 -26.42 4.05
C ALA A 114 21.24 -26.11 2.86
N LEU A 115 22.56 -25.98 3.09
CA LEU A 115 23.55 -25.75 2.03
C LEU A 115 23.58 -26.88 1.00
N PHE A 116 23.55 -28.14 1.47
CA PHE A 116 23.53 -29.29 0.58
C PHE A 116 22.23 -29.40 -0.20
N SER A 117 21.09 -29.14 0.43
CA SER A 117 19.78 -29.14 -0.24
C SER A 117 19.70 -28.08 -1.34
N ALA A 118 20.16 -26.85 -1.06
CA ALA A 118 20.20 -25.78 -2.04
C ALA A 118 21.11 -26.11 -3.24
N THR A 119 22.28 -26.69 -2.97
CA THR A 119 23.23 -27.09 -4.02
C THR A 119 22.69 -28.25 -4.85
N ALA A 120 22.03 -29.23 -4.21
CA ALA A 120 21.41 -30.36 -4.89
C ALA A 120 20.27 -29.91 -5.81
N SER A 121 19.38 -29.06 -5.32
CA SER A 121 18.27 -28.50 -6.11
C SER A 121 18.77 -27.75 -7.35
N LYS A 122 19.83 -26.94 -7.21
CA LYS A 122 20.45 -26.24 -8.34
C LYS A 122 21.06 -27.19 -9.37
N LEU A 123 21.62 -28.32 -8.93
CA LEU A 123 22.33 -29.25 -9.81
C LEU A 123 21.38 -30.27 -10.48
N GLN A 124 20.19 -30.47 -9.93
CA GLN A 124 19.29 -31.54 -10.37
C GLN A 124 18.85 -31.42 -11.85
N SER A 125 18.72 -30.20 -12.39
CA SER A 125 18.31 -30.01 -13.81
C SER A 125 19.35 -30.51 -14.81
N GLU A 126 20.64 -30.39 -14.49
CA GLU A 126 21.74 -30.71 -15.40
C GLU A 126 22.38 -32.08 -15.15
N THR A 127 22.02 -32.74 -14.03
CA THR A 127 22.67 -33.98 -13.60
C THR A 127 22.51 -35.11 -14.62
N ASP A 128 21.34 -35.22 -15.25
CA ASP A 128 21.07 -36.27 -16.25
C ASP A 128 21.96 -36.13 -17.50
N ALA A 129 22.22 -34.91 -17.94
CA ALA A 129 23.08 -34.66 -19.10
C ALA A 129 24.53 -35.02 -18.78
N ILE A 130 25.03 -34.60 -17.61
CA ILE A 130 26.37 -34.91 -17.13
C ILE A 130 26.54 -36.43 -16.98
N TRP A 131 25.55 -37.11 -16.38
CA TRP A 131 25.58 -38.55 -16.22
C TRP A 131 25.58 -39.29 -17.56
N LYS A 132 24.76 -38.87 -18.53
CA LYS A 132 24.76 -39.46 -19.89
C LYS A 132 26.12 -39.30 -20.57
N PHE A 133 26.75 -38.13 -20.45
CA PHE A 133 28.07 -37.88 -21.01
C PHE A 133 29.16 -38.74 -20.35
N GLN A 134 29.21 -38.78 -19.01
CA GLN A 134 30.15 -39.61 -18.27
C GLN A 134 29.94 -41.11 -18.54
N ARG A 135 28.67 -41.54 -18.66
CA ARG A 135 28.32 -42.90 -19.01
C ARG A 135 28.85 -43.26 -20.40
N TYR A 136 28.72 -42.38 -21.39
CA TYR A 136 29.28 -42.61 -22.71
C TYR A 136 30.80 -42.82 -22.64
N GLN A 137 31.53 -41.95 -21.95
CA GLN A 137 32.97 -42.09 -21.76
C GLN A 137 33.33 -43.43 -21.12
N LEU A 138 32.64 -43.80 -20.04
CA LEU A 138 32.85 -45.07 -19.35
C LEU A 138 32.57 -46.27 -20.25
N VAL A 139 31.49 -46.24 -21.02
CA VAL A 139 31.13 -47.32 -21.96
C VAL A 139 32.18 -47.45 -23.06
N VAL A 140 32.67 -46.34 -23.63
CA VAL A 140 33.76 -46.33 -24.62
C VAL A 140 35.03 -46.92 -24.03
N ASP A 141 35.41 -46.51 -22.81
CA ASP A 141 36.57 -47.05 -22.11
C ASP A 141 36.45 -48.56 -21.88
N PHE A 142 35.30 -49.06 -21.44
CA PHE A 142 35.09 -50.49 -21.23
C PHE A 142 35.07 -51.29 -22.54
N SER A 143 34.56 -50.72 -23.63
CA SER A 143 34.61 -51.37 -24.94
C SER A 143 36.02 -51.44 -25.50
N ASN A 144 36.85 -50.43 -25.25
CA ASN A 144 38.25 -50.40 -25.72
C ASN A 144 39.18 -51.25 -24.84
N ARG A 145 38.74 -51.70 -23.67
CA ARG A 145 39.53 -52.61 -22.81
C ARG A 145 39.63 -54.00 -23.41
N LEU A 146 40.73 -54.66 -23.08
CA LEU A 146 40.95 -56.07 -23.44
C LEU A 146 39.90 -56.95 -22.79
N ARG A 147 39.47 -58.00 -23.51
CA ARG A 147 38.40 -58.92 -23.08
C ARG A 147 38.73 -59.70 -21.81
N LEU A 148 40.01 -59.88 -21.50
CA LEU A 148 40.46 -60.60 -20.31
C LEU A 148 40.59 -59.63 -19.13
N PRO A 149 40.05 -59.98 -17.95
CA PRO A 149 40.21 -59.16 -16.75
C PRO A 149 41.70 -59.10 -16.33
N PRO A 150 42.18 -57.99 -15.75
CA PRO A 150 43.47 -57.97 -15.05
C PRO A 150 43.48 -59.04 -13.95
N PRO A 151 44.54 -59.88 -13.76
CA PRO A 151 45.91 -59.86 -14.31
C PRO A 151 46.11 -60.63 -15.64
N LEU A 152 45.10 -61.31 -16.17
CA LEU A 152 45.19 -62.15 -17.38
C LEU A 152 45.30 -61.35 -18.68
N SER A 153 45.17 -60.02 -18.62
CA SER A 153 45.32 -59.12 -19.76
C SER A 153 46.72 -59.20 -20.41
N VAL A 154 47.74 -59.67 -19.69
CA VAL A 154 49.09 -59.90 -20.23
C VAL A 154 49.05 -60.87 -21.41
N PHE A 155 48.25 -61.94 -21.35
CA PHE A 155 48.12 -62.90 -22.46
C PHE A 155 47.54 -62.26 -23.70
N SER A 156 46.56 -61.35 -23.56
CA SER A 156 46.00 -60.64 -24.70
C SER A 156 46.99 -59.68 -25.36
N TYR A 157 47.87 -59.03 -24.59
CA TYR A 157 48.97 -58.22 -25.15
C TYR A 157 50.00 -59.08 -25.88
N ILE A 158 50.36 -60.25 -25.33
CA ILE A 158 51.29 -61.20 -25.99
C ILE A 158 50.72 -61.65 -27.34
N ILE A 159 49.43 -61.97 -27.42
CA ILE A 159 48.77 -62.38 -28.67
C ILE A 159 48.76 -61.23 -29.69
N ILE A 160 48.46 -60.00 -29.27
CA ILE A 160 48.50 -58.81 -30.15
C ILE A 160 49.92 -58.59 -30.67
N PHE A 161 50.93 -58.70 -29.80
CA PHE A 161 52.34 -58.55 -30.18
C PHE A 161 52.79 -59.66 -31.16
N CYS A 162 52.42 -60.91 -30.92
CA CYS A 162 52.71 -62.01 -31.85
C CYS A 162 52.05 -61.82 -33.22
N LYS A 163 50.79 -61.36 -33.25
CA LYS A 163 50.09 -61.03 -34.50
C LYS A 163 50.76 -59.87 -35.24
N TRP A 164 51.21 -58.85 -34.53
CA TRP A 164 51.94 -57.73 -35.11
C TRP A 164 53.28 -58.18 -35.68
N PHE A 165 54.07 -58.94 -34.90
CA PHE A 165 55.36 -59.47 -35.34
C PHE A 165 55.23 -60.38 -36.57
N TYR A 166 54.22 -61.25 -36.59
CA TYR A 166 53.90 -62.10 -37.74
C TYR A 166 53.49 -61.28 -38.98
N ARG A 167 52.67 -60.23 -38.81
CA ARG A 167 52.30 -59.32 -39.90
C ARG A 167 53.50 -58.53 -40.42
N CYS A 168 54.40 -58.07 -39.56
CA CYS A 168 55.63 -57.38 -39.97
C CYS A 168 56.61 -58.31 -40.71
N LEU A 169 56.67 -59.60 -40.33
CA LEU A 169 57.50 -60.59 -41.02
C LEU A 169 56.93 -61.02 -42.37
N LEU A 170 55.60 -61.18 -42.50
CA LEU A 170 54.96 -61.56 -43.76
C LEU A 170 54.62 -60.39 -44.69
N CYS A 171 54.74 -59.15 -44.24
CA CYS A 171 54.38 -57.98 -45.04
C CYS A 171 55.58 -57.04 -45.23
N ARG A 172 56.39 -57.30 -46.26
CA ARG A 172 57.35 -56.32 -46.78
C ARG A 172 56.67 -55.22 -47.60
N ILE A 173 55.35 -55.33 -47.85
CA ILE A 173 54.54 -54.40 -48.65
C ILE A 173 53.14 -54.29 -48.02
N CYS A 174 52.97 -53.44 -47.01
CA CYS A 174 51.69 -52.80 -46.74
C CYS A 174 51.93 -51.37 -46.29
N LYS A 175 52.05 -50.49 -47.28
CA LYS A 175 51.78 -49.07 -47.13
C LYS A 175 50.27 -48.88 -47.31
N THR A 176 49.48 -49.45 -46.42
CA THR A 176 48.07 -49.06 -46.25
C THR A 176 48.02 -48.31 -44.95
N SER A 177 47.90 -47.00 -45.10
CA SER A 177 47.63 -46.02 -44.05
C SER A 177 46.70 -46.58 -42.98
N ASP A 178 47.10 -46.38 -41.73
CA ASP A 178 46.37 -46.52 -40.49
C ASP A 178 44.83 -46.50 -40.63
N GLU A 179 44.23 -47.67 -40.81
CA GLU A 179 42.86 -47.97 -40.35
C GLU A 179 42.91 -48.52 -38.90
N THR A 180 43.96 -48.21 -38.14
CA THR A 180 44.15 -48.70 -36.77
C THR A 180 43.57 -47.80 -35.67
N ASP A 181 42.97 -46.67 -36.02
CA ASP A 181 42.20 -45.85 -35.07
C ASP A 181 40.67 -45.92 -35.31
N ALA A 182 40.20 -46.98 -35.97
CA ALA A 182 38.82 -47.44 -35.75
C ALA A 182 38.77 -48.12 -34.38
N GLY A 183 38.68 -47.30 -33.33
CA GLY A 183 38.40 -47.77 -31.97
C GLY A 183 37.25 -48.78 -31.98
N VAL A 184 37.30 -49.72 -31.04
CA VAL A 184 36.49 -50.95 -30.92
C VAL A 184 34.97 -50.74 -31.00
N PHE A 185 34.51 -49.49 -31.04
CA PHE A 185 33.13 -49.07 -31.28
C PHE A 185 32.68 -49.01 -32.75
N PHE A 186 33.59 -49.08 -33.73
CA PHE A 186 33.25 -48.94 -35.16
C PHE A 186 33.39 -50.20 -36.02
N ASP A 187 33.44 -51.40 -35.41
CA ASP A 187 32.96 -52.61 -36.10
C ASP A 187 31.42 -52.63 -36.03
N ALA A 188 30.78 -51.56 -36.52
CA ALA A 188 29.41 -51.69 -36.98
C ALA A 188 29.44 -52.75 -38.09
N PRO A 189 28.59 -53.80 -38.04
CA PRO A 189 28.55 -54.78 -39.11
C PRO A 189 28.45 -54.00 -40.43
N LYS A 190 29.27 -54.37 -41.43
CA LYS A 190 29.47 -53.60 -42.68
C LYS A 190 28.18 -53.20 -43.43
N GLY A 191 27.00 -53.67 -43.00
CA GLY A 191 25.68 -53.22 -43.44
C GLY A 191 24.95 -52.20 -42.55
N HIS A 192 25.59 -51.55 -41.57
CA HIS A 192 24.99 -50.48 -40.72
C HIS A 192 25.75 -49.15 -40.80
N ARG A 193 26.73 -49.02 -41.72
CA ARG A 193 27.13 -47.69 -42.17
C ARG A 193 25.98 -47.17 -43.02
N LEU A 194 25.27 -46.17 -42.50
CA LEU A 194 24.30 -45.41 -43.29
C LEU A 194 24.94 -45.10 -44.63
N THR A 195 24.30 -45.53 -45.72
CA THR A 195 24.74 -45.21 -47.06
C THR A 195 24.79 -43.68 -47.17
N GLU A 196 25.64 -43.10 -48.02
CA GLU A 196 25.68 -41.64 -48.22
C GLU A 196 24.28 -41.06 -48.51
N LYS A 197 23.43 -41.84 -49.19
CA LYS A 197 22.01 -41.56 -49.42
C LYS A 197 21.19 -41.51 -48.13
N ASP A 198 21.38 -42.45 -47.22
CA ASP A 198 20.68 -42.48 -45.94
C ASP A 198 21.12 -41.32 -45.04
N TYR A 199 22.43 -41.00 -45.03
CA TYR A 199 22.94 -39.82 -44.32
C TYR A 199 22.33 -38.53 -44.86
N ASN A 200 22.27 -38.36 -46.18
CA ASN A 200 21.65 -37.20 -46.81
C ASN A 200 20.14 -37.13 -46.53
N TYR A 201 19.44 -38.27 -46.52
CA TYR A 201 18.03 -38.35 -46.13
C TYR A 201 17.81 -37.89 -44.68
N TRP A 202 18.55 -38.44 -43.72
CA TRP A 202 18.44 -38.04 -42.31
C TRP A 202 18.84 -36.58 -42.08
N ARG A 203 19.84 -36.09 -42.82
CA ARG A 203 20.23 -34.68 -42.79
C ARG A 203 19.10 -33.78 -43.27
N GLN A 204 18.44 -34.13 -44.37
CA GLN A 204 17.31 -33.38 -44.89
C GLN A 204 16.13 -33.40 -43.90
N LEU A 205 15.84 -34.55 -43.30
CA LEU A 205 14.76 -34.70 -42.31
C LEU A 205 15.05 -33.92 -41.02
N ALA A 206 16.32 -33.89 -40.59
CA ALA A 206 16.77 -33.06 -39.46
C ALA A 206 16.69 -31.57 -39.78
N GLN A 207 17.05 -31.16 -41.01
CA GLN A 207 16.88 -29.79 -41.48
C GLN A 207 15.40 -29.38 -41.54
N GLU A 208 14.54 -30.25 -42.03
CA GLU A 208 13.08 -30.02 -42.07
C GLU A 208 12.50 -29.89 -40.66
N TYR A 209 12.90 -30.77 -39.73
CA TYR A 209 12.50 -30.67 -38.33
C TYR A 209 13.01 -29.39 -37.67
N ALA A 210 14.28 -29.02 -37.89
CA ALA A 210 14.85 -27.78 -37.37
C ALA A 210 14.11 -26.56 -37.91
N LYS A 211 13.83 -26.53 -39.22
CA LYS A 211 13.06 -25.48 -39.86
C LYS A 211 11.64 -25.40 -39.29
N LYS A 212 10.96 -26.53 -39.12
CA LYS A 212 9.63 -26.58 -38.50
C LYS A 212 9.65 -26.00 -37.08
N LYS A 213 10.67 -26.32 -36.29
CA LYS A 213 10.83 -25.79 -34.94
C LYS A 213 11.10 -24.28 -34.94
N GLU A 214 11.90 -23.80 -35.90
CA GLU A 214 12.15 -22.38 -36.13
C GLU A 214 10.86 -21.66 -36.57
N ASP A 215 10.07 -22.27 -37.46
CA ASP A 215 8.77 -21.76 -37.89
C ASP A 215 7.78 -21.69 -36.71
N GLU A 216 7.70 -22.72 -35.85
CA GLU A 216 6.89 -22.70 -34.62
C GLU A 216 7.34 -21.60 -33.62
N GLU A 217 8.64 -21.35 -33.53
CA GLU A 217 9.19 -20.28 -32.69
C GLU A 217 8.93 -18.90 -33.29
N ASN A 218 9.05 -18.77 -34.61
CA ASN A 218 8.70 -17.57 -35.37
C ASN A 218 7.21 -17.27 -35.27
N GLU A 219 6.32 -18.27 -35.36
CA GLU A 219 4.88 -18.10 -35.13
C GLU A 219 4.58 -17.59 -33.72
N LYS A 220 5.23 -18.15 -32.70
CA LYS A 220 5.11 -17.65 -31.32
C LYS A 220 5.62 -16.22 -31.19
N GLN A 221 6.72 -15.87 -31.86
CA GLN A 221 7.23 -14.51 -31.89
C GLN A 221 6.31 -13.55 -32.64
N ILE A 222 5.73 -13.97 -33.77
CA ILE A 222 4.74 -13.20 -34.53
C ILE A 222 3.50 -12.99 -33.68
N ALA A 223 2.98 -14.00 -33.00
CA ALA A 223 1.85 -13.87 -32.09
C ALA A 223 2.14 -12.90 -30.93
N LYS A 224 3.35 -12.94 -30.36
CA LYS A 224 3.79 -11.97 -29.34
C LYS A 224 3.85 -10.55 -29.91
N LYS A 225 4.47 -10.37 -31.08
CA LYS A 225 4.55 -9.07 -31.76
C LYS A 225 3.16 -8.55 -32.14
N GLN A 226 2.26 -9.42 -32.61
CA GLN A 226 0.88 -9.07 -32.91
C GLN A 226 0.13 -8.63 -31.64
N MET A 227 0.32 -9.32 -30.51
CA MET A 227 -0.26 -8.93 -29.23
C MET A 227 0.29 -7.59 -28.75
N GLU A 228 1.59 -7.34 -28.90
CA GLU A 228 2.22 -6.07 -28.58
C GLU A 228 1.69 -4.94 -29.47
N ILE A 229 1.57 -5.17 -30.78
CA ILE A 229 0.96 -4.22 -31.72
C ILE A 229 -0.51 -3.96 -31.35
N ILE A 230 -1.31 -5.00 -31.05
CA ILE A 230 -2.70 -4.85 -30.61
C ILE A 230 -2.77 -4.01 -29.33
N MET A 231 -1.86 -4.22 -28.38
CA MET A 231 -1.79 -3.42 -27.15
C MET A 231 -1.51 -1.95 -27.47
N THR A 232 -0.53 -1.66 -28.34
CA THR A 232 -0.24 -0.28 -28.77
C THR A 232 -1.40 0.36 -29.52
N ILE A 233 -2.07 -0.38 -30.41
CA ILE A 233 -3.28 0.11 -31.11
C ILE A 233 -4.41 0.36 -30.10
N THR A 234 -4.54 -0.47 -29.06
CA THR A 234 -5.54 -0.27 -28.02
C THR A 234 -5.25 0.99 -27.21
N GLU A 235 -3.99 1.24 -26.87
CA GLU A 235 -3.54 2.48 -26.22
C GLU A 235 -3.79 3.70 -27.11
N ASP A 236 -3.49 3.61 -28.41
CA ASP A 236 -3.76 4.66 -29.40
C ASP A 236 -5.27 4.88 -29.56
N VAL A 237 -6.10 3.83 -29.56
CA VAL A 237 -7.57 3.93 -29.61
C VAL A 237 -8.09 4.59 -28.33
N ASP A 238 -7.54 4.25 -27.17
CA ASP A 238 -7.89 4.90 -25.90
C ASP A 238 -7.44 6.37 -25.88
N TYR A 239 -6.29 6.68 -26.47
CA TYR A 239 -5.83 8.04 -26.67
C TYR A 239 -6.76 8.81 -27.62
N GLN A 240 -7.08 8.26 -28.80
CA GLN A 240 -8.04 8.82 -29.74
C GLN A 240 -9.42 8.98 -29.12
N LYS A 241 -9.84 8.05 -28.26
CA LYS A 241 -11.08 8.16 -27.49
C LYS A 241 -11.02 9.29 -26.48
N LYS A 242 -9.90 9.49 -25.77
CA LYS A 242 -9.69 10.65 -24.90
C LYS A 242 -9.70 11.95 -25.71
N VAL A 243 -9.04 12.01 -26.86
CA VAL A 243 -9.06 13.15 -27.78
C VAL A 243 -10.48 13.39 -28.29
N MET A 244 -11.22 12.37 -28.71
CA MET A 244 -12.63 12.50 -29.09
C MET A 244 -13.49 12.94 -27.91
N HIS A 245 -13.23 12.50 -26.69
CA HIS A 245 -13.93 12.99 -25.51
C HIS A 245 -13.62 14.47 -25.24
N GLN A 246 -12.37 14.89 -25.41
CA GLN A 246 -11.98 16.30 -25.35
C GLN A 246 -12.63 17.10 -26.48
N LEU A 247 -12.64 16.58 -27.71
CA LEU A 247 -13.23 17.22 -28.89
C LEU A 247 -14.75 17.27 -28.78
N LYS A 248 -15.39 16.25 -28.23
CA LYS A 248 -16.81 16.24 -27.86
C LYS A 248 -17.09 17.20 -26.71
N SER A 249 -16.18 17.35 -25.76
CA SER A 249 -16.29 18.35 -24.70
C SER A 249 -16.17 19.77 -25.27
N ARG A 250 -15.21 20.01 -26.17
CA ARG A 250 -15.03 21.26 -26.92
C ARG A 250 -16.20 21.54 -27.85
N MET A 251 -16.74 20.53 -28.51
CA MET A 251 -17.94 20.64 -29.34
C MET A 251 -19.17 20.93 -28.49
N LYS A 252 -19.31 20.30 -27.31
CA LYS A 252 -20.35 20.65 -26.33
C LYS A 252 -20.15 22.05 -25.74
N GLU A 253 -18.91 22.50 -25.59
CA GLU A 253 -18.57 23.84 -25.16
C GLU A 253 -18.85 24.85 -26.27
N LEU A 254 -18.57 24.53 -27.53
CA LEU A 254 -18.96 25.28 -28.72
C LEU A 254 -20.47 25.31 -28.89
N ASP A 255 -21.16 24.20 -28.65
CA ASP A 255 -22.61 24.11 -28.68
C ASP A 255 -23.20 24.89 -27.50
N ARG A 256 -22.57 24.85 -26.33
CA ARG A 256 -22.89 25.77 -25.23
C ARG A 256 -22.62 27.22 -25.62
N MET A 257 -21.49 27.55 -26.25
CA MET A 257 -21.15 28.91 -26.67
C MET A 257 -22.09 29.40 -27.77
N MET A 258 -22.51 28.53 -28.68
CA MET A 258 -23.49 28.76 -29.73
C MET A 258 -24.88 28.96 -29.13
N ASN A 259 -25.27 28.12 -28.17
CA ASN A 259 -26.52 28.29 -27.42
C ASN A 259 -26.45 29.50 -26.49
N TYR A 260 -25.31 29.84 -25.92
CA TYR A 260 -25.09 31.06 -25.16
C TYR A 260 -25.14 32.26 -26.08
N SER A 261 -24.53 32.23 -27.27
CA SER A 261 -24.63 33.32 -28.24
C SER A 261 -26.05 33.42 -28.81
N HIS A 262 -26.77 32.30 -28.96
CA HIS A 262 -28.19 32.27 -29.29
C HIS A 262 -29.04 32.84 -28.15
N VAL A 263 -28.73 32.53 -26.89
CA VAL A 263 -29.37 33.09 -25.68
C VAL A 263 -28.92 34.53 -25.46
N TYR A 264 -27.74 34.95 -25.88
CA TYR A 264 -27.27 36.33 -25.85
C TYR A 264 -27.94 37.14 -26.96
N LEU A 265 -28.17 36.56 -28.14
CA LEU A 265 -28.95 37.16 -29.21
C LEU A 265 -30.43 37.21 -28.84
N GLU A 266 -30.97 36.16 -28.19
CA GLU A 266 -32.30 36.19 -27.58
C GLU A 266 -32.34 37.12 -26.38
N ASN A 267 -31.28 37.28 -25.60
CA ASN A 267 -31.21 38.26 -24.53
C ASN A 267 -31.02 39.65 -25.09
N ILE A 268 -30.36 39.87 -26.23
CA ILE A 268 -30.30 41.17 -26.91
C ILE A 268 -31.66 41.48 -27.51
N LYS A 269 -32.37 40.47 -28.04
CA LYS A 269 -33.79 40.56 -28.43
C LYS A 269 -34.69 40.85 -27.22
N HIS A 270 -34.48 40.17 -26.10
CA HIS A 270 -35.20 40.39 -24.85
C HIS A 270 -34.73 41.63 -24.12
N ILE A 271 -33.54 42.19 -24.37
CA ILE A 271 -33.04 43.45 -23.83
C ILE A 271 -33.58 44.58 -24.70
N THR A 272 -33.71 44.40 -26.01
CA THR A 272 -34.45 45.33 -26.87
C THR A 272 -35.96 45.28 -26.55
N GLU A 273 -36.52 44.11 -26.19
CA GLU A 273 -37.88 43.97 -25.65
C GLU A 273 -37.99 44.45 -24.18
N LYS A 274 -36.98 44.26 -23.31
CA LYS A 274 -36.95 44.71 -21.88
C LYS A 274 -36.53 46.16 -21.70
N ILE A 275 -35.86 46.79 -22.66
CA ILE A 275 -35.77 48.26 -22.73
C ILE A 275 -37.19 48.82 -22.93
N ASN A 276 -38.04 48.06 -23.62
CA ASN A 276 -39.46 48.35 -23.76
C ASN A 276 -40.29 47.90 -22.53
N GLU A 277 -39.84 46.89 -21.79
CA GLU A 277 -40.56 46.36 -20.63
C GLU A 277 -39.66 46.29 -19.39
N LYS A 278 -39.59 47.41 -18.67
CA LYS A 278 -39.15 47.45 -17.28
C LYS A 278 -40.17 46.69 -16.41
N GLY A 279 -39.77 45.53 -15.89
CA GLY A 279 -40.51 44.89 -14.79
C GLY A 279 -40.11 43.45 -14.48
N LEU A 280 -39.60 43.26 -13.26
CA LEU A 280 -39.80 42.09 -12.38
C LEU A 280 -38.85 40.85 -12.45
N GLN A 281 -38.28 40.60 -11.26
CA GLN A 281 -37.83 39.35 -10.62
C GLN A 281 -36.46 38.70 -10.90
N SER A 282 -35.74 38.55 -9.79
CA SER A 282 -34.45 37.88 -9.57
C SER A 282 -34.61 36.35 -9.64
N GLN A 283 -33.86 35.68 -10.52
CA GLN A 283 -33.79 34.21 -10.57
C GLN A 283 -32.67 33.70 -9.65
N ARG A 284 -33.00 32.75 -8.76
CA ARG A 284 -32.04 32.07 -7.86
C ARG A 284 -31.07 31.20 -8.66
N ALA A 285 -29.79 31.20 -8.27
CA ALA A 285 -28.76 30.38 -8.91
C ALA A 285 -29.02 28.87 -8.70
N ILE A 286 -29.03 28.10 -9.78
CA ILE A 286 -29.29 26.66 -9.78
C ILE A 286 -28.05 25.91 -9.28
N HIS A 287 -28.24 24.97 -8.35
CA HIS A 287 -27.14 24.15 -7.81
C HIS A 287 -26.64 23.13 -8.85
N CYS A 288 -25.32 23.06 -9.04
CA CYS A 288 -24.66 22.23 -10.04
C CYS A 288 -23.85 21.10 -9.41
N LEU A 289 -23.13 21.36 -8.32
CA LEU A 289 -22.27 20.37 -7.67
C LEU A 289 -23.09 19.24 -7.05
N SER A 290 -24.24 19.56 -6.46
CA SER A 290 -25.17 18.56 -5.91
C SER A 290 -25.78 17.61 -6.93
N ARG A 291 -25.63 17.86 -8.24
CA ARG A 291 -26.09 16.96 -9.31
C ARG A 291 -24.94 16.14 -9.94
N HIS A 292 -23.71 16.29 -9.44
CA HIS A 292 -22.57 15.52 -9.94
C HIS A 292 -22.71 14.02 -9.63
N THR A 293 -22.36 13.20 -10.61
CA THR A 293 -22.40 11.74 -10.54
C THR A 293 -21.02 11.14 -10.84
N PRO A 294 -20.60 10.05 -10.17
CA PRO A 294 -21.30 9.29 -9.11
C PRO A 294 -21.35 10.02 -7.75
N TYR A 295 -22.24 9.56 -6.87
CA TYR A 295 -22.33 10.08 -5.50
C TYR A 295 -21.03 9.82 -4.73
N PRO A 296 -20.43 10.83 -4.06
CA PRO A 296 -19.08 10.73 -3.50
C PRO A 296 -18.85 9.51 -2.60
N GLY A 297 -17.74 8.81 -2.81
CA GLY A 297 -17.37 7.62 -2.03
C GLY A 297 -18.21 6.37 -2.33
N THR A 298 -19.07 6.40 -3.35
CA THR A 298 -19.93 5.28 -3.74
C THR A 298 -19.92 5.06 -5.25
N ARG A 299 -20.54 3.96 -5.70
CA ARG A 299 -20.80 3.68 -7.13
C ARG A 299 -22.21 4.09 -7.58
N VAL A 300 -22.99 4.72 -6.69
CA VAL A 300 -24.38 5.08 -6.95
C VAL A 300 -24.41 6.24 -7.93
N GLN A 301 -25.10 6.04 -9.06
CA GLN A 301 -25.32 7.09 -10.05
C GLN A 301 -26.57 7.88 -9.68
N ARG A 302 -26.49 9.21 -9.86
CA ARG A 302 -27.64 10.08 -9.64
C ARG A 302 -28.55 10.01 -10.86
N TYR A 303 -29.83 10.16 -10.64
CA TYR A 303 -30.79 10.38 -11.71
C TYR A 303 -30.45 11.71 -12.40
N PRO A 304 -30.37 11.76 -13.74
CA PRO A 304 -30.00 12.97 -14.46
C PRO A 304 -31.10 14.03 -14.32
N VAL A 305 -30.81 15.15 -13.66
CA VAL A 305 -31.75 16.27 -13.48
C VAL A 305 -31.34 17.45 -14.37
N PRO A 306 -32.06 17.73 -15.48
CA PRO A 306 -31.85 18.94 -16.28
C PRO A 306 -32.21 20.21 -15.50
N ASP A 307 -31.61 21.35 -15.85
CA ASP A 307 -31.80 22.64 -15.14
C ASP A 307 -33.28 23.05 -15.04
N LYS A 308 -34.07 22.78 -16.09
CA LYS A 308 -35.51 23.04 -16.12
C LYS A 308 -36.30 22.34 -15.00
N TYR A 309 -35.85 21.17 -14.59
CA TYR A 309 -36.57 20.33 -13.62
C TYR A 309 -35.96 20.38 -12.21
N VAL A 310 -34.92 21.20 -12.00
CA VAL A 310 -34.36 21.40 -10.65
C VAL A 310 -35.41 21.99 -9.70
N PRO A 311 -36.15 23.06 -10.05
CA PRO A 311 -37.14 23.63 -9.14
C PRO A 311 -38.29 22.66 -8.88
N TRP A 312 -38.66 22.53 -7.62
CA TRP A 312 -39.71 21.62 -7.16
C TRP A 312 -41.11 22.02 -7.62
N GLU A 313 -41.30 23.29 -7.97
CA GLU A 313 -42.52 23.88 -8.55
C GLU A 313 -42.81 23.32 -9.94
N VAL A 314 -41.78 22.88 -10.67
CA VAL A 314 -41.95 22.23 -11.96
C VAL A 314 -42.36 20.79 -11.72
N MET A 315 -43.57 20.45 -12.19
CA MET A 315 -44.08 19.08 -12.15
C MET A 315 -43.21 18.17 -13.04
N TRP A 316 -42.81 17.03 -12.48
CA TRP A 316 -42.07 15.99 -13.18
C TRP A 316 -42.56 14.64 -12.69
N THR A 317 -43.40 13.99 -13.49
CA THR A 317 -44.05 12.72 -13.16
C THR A 317 -43.09 11.54 -13.18
N ASP A 318 -42.11 11.57 -14.09
CA ASP A 318 -41.21 10.44 -14.35
C ASP A 318 -39.93 10.49 -13.49
N TYR A 319 -39.91 11.37 -12.49
CA TYR A 319 -38.75 11.56 -11.62
C TYR A 319 -38.68 10.45 -10.57
N ASP A 320 -37.78 9.49 -10.79
CA ASP A 320 -37.56 8.34 -9.91
C ASP A 320 -36.08 8.22 -9.51
N PRO A 321 -35.62 9.03 -8.54
CA PRO A 321 -34.22 9.03 -8.10
C PRO A 321 -33.85 7.80 -7.28
N VAL A 322 -32.63 7.31 -7.47
CA VAL A 322 -32.07 6.20 -6.67
C VAL A 322 -31.99 6.60 -5.20
N ALA A 323 -32.45 5.72 -4.30
CA ALA A 323 -32.36 5.91 -2.86
C ALA A 323 -31.00 5.43 -2.33
N TYR A 324 -30.34 6.25 -1.50
CA TYR A 324 -29.12 5.88 -0.81
C TYR A 324 -29.02 6.60 0.54
N THR A 325 -28.78 5.83 1.60
CA THR A 325 -28.48 6.32 2.95
C THR A 325 -27.33 5.49 3.54
N ARG A 326 -26.29 6.15 4.06
CA ARG A 326 -25.17 5.48 4.73
C ARG A 326 -25.59 5.05 6.14
N PRO A 327 -25.44 3.78 6.53
CA PRO A 327 -25.75 3.30 7.88
C PRO A 327 -25.02 4.07 8.97
N ARG A 328 -25.66 4.22 10.13
CA ARG A 328 -25.11 4.92 11.32
C ARG A 328 -23.82 4.27 11.82
N SER A 329 -23.72 2.94 11.75
CA SER A 329 -22.55 2.15 12.15
C SER A 329 -21.26 2.53 11.42
N ASP A 330 -21.39 3.06 10.20
CA ASP A 330 -20.24 3.30 9.32
C ASP A 330 -19.59 4.67 9.57
N PHE A 331 -20.17 5.51 10.43
CA PHE A 331 -19.61 6.80 10.81
C PHE A 331 -18.59 6.66 11.95
N PRO A 332 -17.62 7.60 12.10
CA PRO A 332 -16.71 7.61 13.23
C PRO A 332 -17.47 7.65 14.57
N VAL A 333 -16.97 6.93 15.59
CA VAL A 333 -17.65 6.75 16.89
C VAL A 333 -18.08 8.09 17.52
N SER A 334 -17.24 9.13 17.41
CA SER A 334 -17.54 10.47 17.91
C SER A 334 -18.75 11.14 17.23
N LEU A 335 -19.03 10.80 15.97
CA LEU A 335 -20.15 11.35 15.20
C LEU A 335 -21.40 10.48 15.27
N GLN A 336 -21.29 9.19 15.58
CA GLN A 336 -22.43 8.26 15.60
C GLN A 336 -23.58 8.75 16.48
N ALA A 337 -23.32 9.46 17.58
CA ALA A 337 -24.37 10.02 18.45
C ALA A 337 -25.27 11.06 17.74
N TYR A 338 -24.76 11.72 16.70
CA TYR A 338 -25.42 12.82 15.99
C TYR A 338 -25.96 12.43 14.61
N VAL A 339 -25.84 11.15 14.23
CA VAL A 339 -26.27 10.62 12.94
C VAL A 339 -27.67 10.02 13.05
N ASP A 340 -28.56 10.46 12.17
CA ASP A 340 -29.94 9.99 12.09
C ASP A 340 -30.03 8.58 11.47
N GLU A 341 -31.01 7.82 11.90
CA GLU A 341 -31.33 6.51 11.31
C GLU A 341 -32.02 6.65 9.94
N ASP A 342 -32.03 5.56 9.18
CA ASP A 342 -32.62 5.54 7.85
C ASP A 342 -34.14 5.34 7.92
N LEU A 343 -34.87 6.46 7.90
CA LEU A 343 -36.33 6.46 7.98
C LEU A 343 -37.00 5.73 6.81
N LEU A 344 -36.40 5.75 5.61
CA LEU A 344 -36.99 5.13 4.44
C LEU A 344 -36.94 3.61 4.58
N LEU A 345 -35.77 3.08 4.93
CA LEU A 345 -35.59 1.64 5.19
C LEU A 345 -36.44 1.14 6.36
N LEU A 346 -36.51 1.89 7.47
CA LEU A 346 -37.31 1.46 8.63
C LEU A 346 -38.80 1.35 8.31
N ARG A 347 -39.33 2.25 7.47
CA ARG A 347 -40.73 2.18 7.01
C ARG A 347 -41.01 1.01 6.09
N GLU A 348 -40.09 0.68 5.19
CA GLU A 348 -40.22 -0.49 4.33
C GLU A 348 -40.25 -1.79 5.15
N ILE A 349 -39.52 -1.85 6.26
CA ILE A 349 -39.46 -3.05 7.12
C ILE A 349 -40.69 -3.19 8.01
N GLN A 350 -41.22 -2.07 8.54
CA GLN A 350 -42.27 -2.08 9.58
C GLN A 350 -43.70 -2.02 9.04
N ASP A 351 -43.88 -2.04 7.72
CA ASP A 351 -45.16 -2.20 7.00
C ASP A 351 -46.36 -1.55 7.72
N SER A 352 -46.31 -0.20 7.81
CA SER A 352 -47.36 0.72 8.27
C SER A 352 -47.58 0.97 9.78
N ASP A 353 -46.81 0.38 10.70
CA ASP A 353 -46.85 0.78 12.13
C ASP A 353 -45.85 1.93 12.43
N ASP A 354 -46.26 3.17 12.14
CA ASP A 354 -45.49 4.41 12.38
C ASP A 354 -45.09 4.62 13.87
N SER A 355 -45.67 3.86 14.81
CA SER A 355 -45.45 4.04 16.26
C SER A 355 -44.04 3.65 16.73
N GLN A 356 -43.33 2.82 15.96
CA GLN A 356 -41.98 2.35 16.28
C GLN A 356 -40.87 3.18 15.61
N LEU A 357 -41.21 4.19 14.81
CA LEU A 357 -40.25 5.04 14.12
C LEU A 357 -39.76 6.19 15.00
N PRO A 358 -38.50 6.64 14.84
CA PRO A 358 -38.02 7.82 15.52
C PRO A 358 -38.78 9.07 15.03
N VAL A 359 -39.45 9.76 15.97
CA VAL A 359 -40.20 10.99 15.68
C VAL A 359 -39.24 12.18 15.69
N PHE A 360 -39.03 12.78 14.51
CA PHE A 360 -38.25 14.01 14.39
C PHE A 360 -39.15 15.24 14.34
N GLN A 361 -38.78 16.26 15.11
CA GLN A 361 -39.41 17.57 15.05
C GLN A 361 -38.70 18.42 13.98
N TRP A 362 -39.37 18.64 12.85
CA TRP A 362 -38.82 19.36 11.71
C TRP A 362 -38.93 20.88 11.88
N ASN A 363 -38.02 21.65 11.26
CA ASN A 363 -37.98 23.11 11.30
C ASN A 363 -37.91 23.71 12.73
N CYS A 364 -37.37 22.97 13.70
CA CYS A 364 -37.19 23.46 15.06
C CYS A 364 -35.87 22.99 15.69
N LEU A 365 -35.52 23.64 16.81
CA LEU A 365 -34.48 23.19 17.72
C LEU A 365 -35.13 22.25 18.75
N SER A 366 -34.64 21.02 18.83
CA SER A 366 -35.16 20.01 19.75
C SER A 366 -34.02 19.42 20.58
N SER A 367 -34.25 19.16 21.86
CA SER A 367 -33.30 18.45 22.72
C SER A 367 -33.83 17.07 23.05
N ASN A 368 -33.04 16.05 22.79
CA ASN A 368 -33.44 14.68 23.11
C ASN A 368 -33.38 14.44 24.64
N PRO A 369 -34.03 13.38 25.16
CA PRO A 369 -33.98 13.04 26.60
C PRO A 369 -32.56 12.79 27.13
N ALA A 370 -31.59 12.54 26.26
CA ALA A 370 -30.18 12.37 26.60
C ALA A 370 -29.41 13.72 26.70
N GLY A 371 -30.09 14.86 26.59
CA GLY A 371 -29.52 16.21 26.71
C GLY A 371 -28.79 16.73 25.47
N ILE A 372 -28.90 16.06 24.32
CA ILE A 372 -28.30 16.48 23.05
C ILE A 372 -29.27 17.41 22.32
N SER A 373 -28.87 18.66 22.10
CA SER A 373 -29.59 19.62 21.28
C SER A 373 -29.33 19.40 19.79
N ILE A 374 -30.40 19.35 19.00
CA ILE A 374 -30.41 19.11 17.56
C ILE A 374 -31.17 20.26 16.91
N ASP A 375 -30.43 21.11 16.19
CA ASP A 375 -30.99 22.17 15.35
C ASP A 375 -31.33 21.62 13.96
N ARG A 376 -32.62 21.58 13.63
CA ARG A 376 -33.13 21.25 12.29
C ARG A 376 -33.74 22.46 11.57
N THR A 377 -33.50 23.67 12.05
CA THR A 377 -33.89 24.90 11.34
C THR A 377 -32.94 25.14 10.16
N SER A 378 -33.37 25.83 9.11
CA SER A 378 -32.45 26.24 8.03
C SER A 378 -31.79 27.58 8.36
N TRP A 379 -30.50 27.71 8.06
CA TRP A 379 -29.74 28.96 8.01
C TRP A 379 -29.90 29.71 6.67
N ILE A 380 -30.64 29.18 5.71
CA ILE A 380 -30.98 29.89 4.48
C ILE A 380 -31.94 31.03 4.84
N ILE A 381 -31.58 32.25 4.48
CA ILE A 381 -32.41 33.43 4.73
C ILE A 381 -33.33 33.63 3.52
N GLY A 382 -34.65 33.65 3.76
CA GLY A 382 -35.64 33.95 2.74
C GLY A 382 -35.70 35.44 2.40
N GLU A 383 -36.54 35.80 1.42
CA GLU A 383 -36.70 37.19 0.94
C GLU A 383 -37.15 38.17 2.03
N ASN A 384 -37.74 37.67 3.11
CA ASN A 384 -38.27 38.46 4.23
C ASN A 384 -37.26 38.61 5.40
N GLY A 385 -36.01 38.15 5.24
CA GLY A 385 -35.01 38.18 6.32
C GLY A 385 -35.20 37.12 7.42
N ILE A 386 -36.17 36.22 7.26
CA ILE A 386 -36.46 35.10 8.18
C ILE A 386 -35.86 33.81 7.61
N ASN A 387 -35.44 32.90 8.50
CA ASN A 387 -34.98 31.56 8.12
C ASN A 387 -36.04 30.83 7.26
N ALA A 388 -35.59 30.24 6.17
CA ALA A 388 -36.44 29.51 5.25
C ALA A 388 -36.97 28.23 5.91
N VAL A 389 -38.28 28.02 5.82
CA VAL A 389 -38.92 26.79 6.30
C VAL A 389 -38.96 25.80 5.14
N TYR A 390 -38.28 24.66 5.27
CA TYR A 390 -38.33 23.63 4.23
C TYR A 390 -39.64 22.84 4.33
N LYS A 391 -40.12 22.40 3.16
CA LYS A 391 -41.30 21.55 3.05
C LYS A 391 -40.92 20.10 3.30
N LEU A 392 -41.90 19.29 3.69
CA LEU A 392 -41.76 17.84 3.73
C LEU A 392 -42.34 17.24 2.44
N ASP A 393 -41.78 16.12 2.00
CA ASP A 393 -42.31 15.34 0.88
C ASP A 393 -43.49 14.45 1.34
N SER A 394 -44.10 13.71 0.40
CA SER A 394 -45.15 12.71 0.63
C SER A 394 -44.80 11.70 1.72
N GLU A 395 -43.52 11.37 1.86
CA GLU A 395 -42.99 10.51 2.92
C GLU A 395 -42.66 11.26 4.22
N ARG A 396 -43.15 12.47 4.45
CA ARG A 396 -42.89 13.23 5.69
C ARG A 396 -41.39 13.41 6.03
N VAL A 397 -40.51 13.37 5.03
CA VAL A 397 -39.08 13.67 5.14
C VAL A 397 -38.78 15.04 4.51
N PRO A 398 -37.73 15.75 4.94
CA PRO A 398 -37.39 17.08 4.44
C PRO A 398 -37.17 17.10 2.93
N ARG A 399 -37.53 18.21 2.28
CA ARG A 399 -37.30 18.44 0.85
C ARG A 399 -36.32 19.59 0.67
N ASN A 400 -35.26 19.35 -0.10
CA ASN A 400 -34.19 20.32 -0.34
C ASN A 400 -34.74 21.63 -0.92
N ILE A 401 -34.48 22.76 -0.27
CA ILE A 401 -35.06 24.06 -0.66
C ILE A 401 -34.61 24.49 -2.07
N TYR A 402 -33.41 24.10 -2.48
CA TYR A 402 -32.79 24.55 -3.73
C TYR A 402 -33.19 23.71 -4.96
N GLY A 403 -33.74 22.52 -4.76
CA GLY A 403 -34.29 21.70 -5.85
C GLY A 403 -33.91 20.23 -5.83
N ARG A 404 -34.28 19.54 -6.92
CA ARG A 404 -33.96 18.14 -7.21
C ARG A 404 -32.47 17.97 -7.48
N THR A 405 -31.86 17.00 -6.81
CA THR A 405 -30.44 16.62 -6.94
C THR A 405 -30.25 15.30 -7.70
N GLY A 406 -31.29 14.50 -7.86
CA GLY A 406 -31.22 13.19 -8.53
C GLY A 406 -30.85 12.04 -7.59
N LEU A 407 -30.87 12.24 -6.27
CA LEU A 407 -30.63 11.18 -5.30
C LEU A 407 -31.58 11.33 -4.11
N ARG A 408 -32.26 10.24 -3.75
CA ARG A 408 -33.17 10.17 -2.62
C ARG A 408 -32.48 9.60 -1.38
N GLY A 409 -32.95 9.98 -0.20
CA GLY A 409 -32.43 9.51 1.08
C GLY A 409 -31.46 10.49 1.73
N ARG A 410 -30.92 10.13 2.90
CA ARG A 410 -30.00 11.01 3.66
C ARG A 410 -28.61 11.10 3.01
N GLY A 411 -28.28 10.15 2.13
CA GLY A 411 -26.94 10.02 1.59
C GLY A 411 -25.94 9.73 2.71
N ALA A 412 -24.79 10.40 2.65
CA ALA A 412 -23.70 10.22 3.62
C ALA A 412 -23.56 11.40 4.61
N LEU A 413 -24.56 12.29 4.67
CA LEU A 413 -24.63 13.38 5.65
C LEU A 413 -25.16 12.88 7.00
N PRO A 414 -24.75 13.45 8.15
CA PRO A 414 -25.22 12.98 9.46
C PRO A 414 -26.74 13.05 9.64
N ARG A 415 -27.40 14.10 9.16
CA ARG A 415 -28.82 14.38 9.44
C ARG A 415 -29.68 14.43 8.20
N TRP A 416 -30.97 14.13 8.36
CA TRP A 416 -32.02 14.50 7.42
C TRP A 416 -32.26 16.02 7.47
N GLY A 417 -32.44 16.63 6.30
CA GLY A 417 -32.63 18.07 6.14
C GLY A 417 -31.30 18.85 6.19
N PRO A 418 -31.29 20.03 6.84
CA PRO A 418 -30.10 20.87 6.89
C PRO A 418 -29.01 20.27 7.78
N ASN A 419 -27.78 20.26 7.27
CA ASN A 419 -26.58 19.92 8.01
C ASN A 419 -25.70 21.16 8.09
N HIS A 420 -25.54 21.69 9.29
CA HIS A 420 -24.85 22.95 9.55
C HIS A 420 -23.33 22.76 9.62
N TYR A 421 -22.58 23.60 8.92
CA TYR A 421 -21.13 23.65 8.93
C TYR A 421 -20.66 25.07 9.19
N VAL A 422 -19.63 25.22 10.01
CA VAL A 422 -18.90 26.49 10.17
C VAL A 422 -17.53 26.30 9.56
N HIS A 423 -17.16 27.16 8.62
CA HIS A 423 -15.85 27.18 7.99
C HIS A 423 -15.20 28.54 8.15
N VAL A 424 -13.89 28.53 8.41
CA VAL A 424 -13.10 29.76 8.57
C VAL A 424 -11.95 29.73 7.57
N ILE A 425 -11.90 30.73 6.70
CA ILE A 425 -10.80 30.95 5.77
C ILE A 425 -9.91 32.03 6.37
N ILE A 426 -8.73 31.62 6.79
CA ILE A 426 -7.75 32.49 7.43
C ILE A 426 -6.65 32.75 6.42
N THR A 427 -6.43 34.02 6.07
CA THR A 427 -5.47 34.43 5.05
C THR A 427 -4.46 35.44 5.57
N ARG A 428 -3.26 35.45 4.98
CA ARG A 428 -2.23 36.47 5.18
C ARG A 428 -1.40 36.65 3.91
N TRP A 429 -0.76 37.80 3.75
CA TRP A 429 0.22 37.99 2.68
C TRP A 429 1.51 37.18 2.94
N GLN A 430 2.15 36.72 1.87
CA GLN A 430 3.36 35.92 1.95
C GLN A 430 4.52 36.68 2.63
N LYS A 431 5.09 36.10 3.69
CA LYS A 431 6.15 36.75 4.50
C LYS A 431 7.47 37.00 3.75
N SER A 432 7.73 36.28 2.65
CA SER A 432 8.96 36.41 1.86
C SER A 432 8.95 37.56 0.83
N GLY A 433 8.07 38.56 0.99
CA GLY A 433 8.03 39.75 0.13
C GLY A 433 7.40 39.54 -1.26
N GLY A 434 6.74 38.41 -1.49
CA GLY A 434 5.98 38.12 -2.72
C GLY A 434 4.53 38.61 -2.64
N LYS A 435 3.88 38.80 -3.81
CA LYS A 435 2.42 39.08 -3.91
C LYS A 435 1.54 37.83 -3.73
N GLY A 436 2.11 36.75 -3.17
CA GLY A 436 1.41 35.50 -2.91
C GLY A 436 0.48 35.62 -1.70
N LEU A 437 -0.67 34.94 -1.75
CA LEU A 437 -1.61 34.85 -0.64
C LEU A 437 -1.48 33.48 0.02
N GLU A 438 -1.20 33.46 1.32
CA GLU A 438 -1.17 32.24 2.11
C GLU A 438 -2.48 32.07 2.88
N PHE A 439 -2.91 30.83 3.04
CA PHE A 439 -4.07 30.50 3.85
C PHE A 439 -3.81 29.30 4.77
N VAL A 440 -4.60 29.21 5.84
CA VAL A 440 -4.54 28.08 6.76
C VAL A 440 -5.36 26.92 6.21
N VAL A 441 -4.73 25.74 6.13
CA VAL A 441 -5.36 24.51 5.67
C VAL A 441 -5.24 23.41 6.72
N MET A 442 -6.28 22.59 6.84
CA MET A 442 -6.25 21.34 7.61
C MET A 442 -5.82 20.19 6.71
N ARG A 443 -4.87 19.37 7.18
CA ARG A 443 -4.47 18.13 6.52
C ARG A 443 -5.35 16.98 7.01
N GLY A 444 -5.94 16.23 6.08
CA GLY A 444 -6.69 15.01 6.37
C GLY A 444 -5.78 13.83 6.76
N GLU A 445 -6.39 12.71 7.12
CA GLU A 445 -5.67 11.46 7.45
C GLU A 445 -4.86 10.91 6.27
N ARG A 446 -5.32 11.17 5.03
CA ARG A 446 -4.59 10.87 3.79
C ARG A 446 -3.70 12.06 3.44
N ARG A 447 -2.41 11.80 3.17
CA ARG A 447 -1.37 12.83 2.97
C ARG A 447 -1.70 13.92 1.95
N ASP A 448 -2.54 13.64 0.96
CA ASP A 448 -2.87 14.58 -0.13
C ASP A 448 -4.24 15.26 -0.01
N GLN A 449 -5.06 14.91 1.00
CA GLN A 449 -6.39 15.49 1.16
C GLN A 449 -6.34 16.74 2.05
N LEU A 450 -6.83 17.86 1.51
CA LEU A 450 -6.90 19.15 2.19
C LEU A 450 -8.35 19.49 2.56
N SER A 451 -8.55 20.27 3.61
CA SER A 451 -9.86 20.84 3.94
C SER A 451 -9.72 22.21 4.61
N LEU A 452 -10.75 23.05 4.49
CA LEU A 452 -10.82 24.33 5.19
C LEU A 452 -11.06 24.13 6.70
N PRO A 453 -10.39 24.91 7.57
CA PRO A 453 -10.64 24.90 9.01
C PRO A 453 -12.14 24.99 9.35
N GLY A 454 -12.58 24.15 10.28
CA GLY A 454 -13.97 24.05 10.74
C GLY A 454 -14.58 22.66 10.51
N GLY A 455 -15.90 22.57 10.50
CA GLY A 455 -16.58 21.28 10.38
C GLY A 455 -18.06 21.30 10.72
N PHE A 456 -18.62 20.10 10.87
CA PHE A 456 -20.03 19.87 11.19
C PHE A 456 -20.37 20.35 12.60
N VAL A 457 -21.47 21.09 12.74
CA VAL A 457 -21.97 21.62 14.01
C VAL A 457 -23.03 20.67 14.60
N PRO A 458 -22.71 19.91 15.65
CA PRO A 458 -23.64 18.93 16.20
C PRO A 458 -24.69 19.53 17.13
N GLY A 459 -24.52 20.74 17.66
CA GLY A 459 -25.43 21.31 18.66
C GLY A 459 -25.42 22.82 18.68
N GLU A 460 -25.86 23.42 19.79
CA GLU A 460 -25.97 24.88 19.95
C GLU A 460 -24.61 25.60 19.97
N GLN A 461 -23.54 24.89 20.33
CA GLN A 461 -22.18 25.42 20.40
C GLN A 461 -21.56 25.51 18.99
N LYS A 462 -21.98 26.51 18.21
CA LYS A 462 -21.65 26.64 16.79
C LYS A 462 -20.15 26.72 16.51
N TYR A 463 -19.41 27.50 17.30
CA TYR A 463 -18.02 27.84 17.01
C TYR A 463 -17.01 26.92 17.72
N ASP A 464 -17.48 26.00 18.57
CA ASP A 464 -16.61 25.06 19.27
C ASP A 464 -15.86 24.13 18.31
N VAL A 465 -16.45 23.84 17.15
CA VAL A 465 -15.81 23.07 16.07
C VAL A 465 -14.54 23.75 15.57
N VAL A 466 -14.52 25.09 15.54
CA VAL A 466 -13.34 25.88 15.18
C VAL A 466 -12.38 25.97 16.37
N ARG A 467 -12.90 26.22 17.58
CA ARG A 467 -12.10 26.29 18.82
C ARG A 467 -11.21 25.07 19.01
N MET A 468 -11.78 23.88 18.81
CA MET A 468 -11.08 22.60 18.96
C MET A 468 -9.87 22.43 18.05
N LEU A 469 -9.70 23.25 17.01
CA LEU A 469 -8.55 23.20 16.09
C LEU A 469 -7.34 23.99 16.60
N PHE A 470 -7.52 24.85 17.61
CA PHE A 470 -6.48 25.70 18.17
C PHE A 470 -6.15 25.30 19.61
N LYS A 471 -4.92 25.55 20.05
CA LYS A 471 -4.48 25.37 21.44
C LYS A 471 -5.06 26.49 22.28
N SER A 472 -5.62 26.13 23.44
CA SER A 472 -6.11 27.11 24.40
C SER A 472 -4.94 27.86 25.04
N LYS A 473 -5.00 29.19 25.06
CA LYS A 473 -4.20 30.01 26.00
C LYS A 473 -4.85 29.91 27.38
N GLU A 474 -4.08 30.07 28.46
CA GLU A 474 -4.51 29.82 29.86
C GLU A 474 -5.75 30.63 30.34
N LEU A 475 -6.16 31.67 29.60
CA LEU A 475 -7.31 32.54 29.90
C LEU A 475 -8.53 32.39 28.96
N ALA A 476 -8.54 31.42 28.03
CA ALA A 476 -9.63 31.31 27.05
C ALA A 476 -10.91 30.64 27.63
N PRO A 477 -12.12 31.06 27.20
CA PRO A 477 -13.37 30.43 27.64
C PRO A 477 -13.44 28.95 27.25
N SER A 478 -14.11 28.15 28.09
CA SER A 478 -14.21 26.69 27.93
C SER A 478 -15.00 26.24 26.70
N SER A 479 -15.89 27.10 26.17
CA SER A 479 -16.66 26.90 24.93
C SER A 479 -16.83 28.21 24.16
N TRP A 480 -16.91 28.14 22.83
CA TRP A 480 -17.23 29.26 21.95
C TRP A 480 -18.70 29.19 21.53
N ASN A 481 -19.54 29.89 22.29
CA ASN A 481 -20.99 29.91 22.06
C ASN A 481 -21.40 31.08 21.17
N THR A 482 -20.65 32.19 21.19
CA THR A 482 -20.95 33.38 20.38
C THR A 482 -19.85 33.68 19.37
N GLN A 483 -20.20 34.44 18.32
CA GLN A 483 -19.24 34.84 17.29
C GLN A 483 -18.13 35.72 17.87
N GLU A 484 -18.43 36.53 18.90
CA GLU A 484 -17.47 37.41 19.55
C GLU A 484 -16.34 36.61 20.20
N ASN A 485 -16.64 35.46 20.82
CA ASN A 485 -15.59 34.60 21.41
C ASN A 485 -14.57 34.14 20.37
N MET A 486 -15.03 33.79 19.17
CA MET A 486 -14.17 33.41 18.05
C MET A 486 -13.37 34.61 17.54
N ILE A 487 -14.03 35.75 17.30
CA ILE A 487 -13.39 36.95 16.77
C ILE A 487 -12.30 37.46 17.73
N ASP A 488 -12.59 37.50 19.03
CA ASP A 488 -11.66 37.98 20.06
C ASP A 488 -10.42 37.08 20.15
N PHE A 489 -10.56 35.77 19.96
CA PHE A 489 -9.42 34.87 19.87
C PHE A 489 -8.48 35.23 18.70
N PHE A 490 -9.02 35.47 17.51
CA PHE A 490 -8.21 35.81 16.34
C PHE A 490 -7.58 37.20 16.44
N ARG A 491 -8.28 38.17 17.05
CA ARG A 491 -7.71 39.49 17.39
C ARG A 491 -6.56 39.40 18.40
N ASN A 492 -6.66 38.51 19.38
CA ASN A 492 -5.60 38.27 20.38
C ASN A 492 -4.37 37.55 19.81
N CYS A 493 -4.36 37.21 18.51
CA CYS A 493 -3.22 36.60 17.82
C CYS A 493 -2.40 37.60 16.97
N CYS A 494 -2.71 38.90 16.99
CA CYS A 494 -1.92 39.92 16.28
C CYS A 494 -0.77 40.46 17.12
N GLU A 495 0.37 40.68 16.45
CA GLU A 495 1.51 41.52 16.86
C GLU A 495 1.12 42.99 17.11
N VAL A 496 1.07 43.51 18.35
CA VAL A 496 1.04 44.98 18.53
C VAL A 496 2.47 45.50 18.52
N LEU A 497 2.92 46.02 17.37
CA LEU A 497 4.19 46.74 17.28
C LEU A 497 4.02 48.12 17.94
N GLN A 498 4.87 48.41 18.93
CA GLN A 498 4.79 49.66 19.72
C GLN A 498 5.29 50.91 18.97
N GLU A 499 5.77 50.80 17.73
CA GLU A 499 6.48 51.88 17.03
C GLU A 499 5.84 52.35 15.70
N GLU A 500 4.70 51.80 15.26
CA GLU A 500 4.00 52.28 14.05
C GLU A 500 2.58 52.79 14.39
N GLU A 501 2.22 53.98 13.87
CA GLU A 501 0.93 54.66 14.13
C GLU A 501 -0.31 53.92 13.58
N THR A 502 -0.15 52.78 12.91
CA THR A 502 -1.27 51.94 12.46
C THR A 502 -1.15 50.54 13.09
N PRO A 503 -2.07 50.14 13.99
CA PRO A 503 -2.04 48.80 14.58
C PRO A 503 -2.23 47.73 13.49
N ALA A 504 -1.55 46.58 13.63
CA ALA A 504 -1.74 45.43 12.76
C ALA A 504 -3.23 45.02 12.74
N GLU A 505 -3.93 45.37 11.66
CA GLU A 505 -5.38 45.20 11.57
C GLU A 505 -5.73 43.76 11.16
N VAL A 506 -6.57 43.11 11.96
CA VAL A 506 -7.19 41.82 11.59
C VAL A 506 -8.64 42.05 11.24
N LYS A 507 -8.95 41.78 9.98
CA LYS A 507 -10.31 41.89 9.45
C LYS A 507 -11.02 40.55 9.63
N CYS A 508 -12.04 40.53 10.49
CA CYS A 508 -12.93 39.39 10.66
C CYS A 508 -14.31 39.73 10.07
N GLU A 509 -14.72 39.05 9.00
CA GLU A 509 -16.00 39.28 8.33
C GLU A 509 -16.74 37.96 8.06
N MET A 510 -18.05 37.93 8.28
CA MET A 510 -18.92 36.85 7.82
C MET A 510 -19.24 37.09 6.34
N ILE A 511 -18.80 36.19 5.47
CA ILE A 511 -18.96 36.34 4.02
C ILE A 511 -20.31 35.80 3.57
N LYS A 512 -20.66 34.61 4.04
CA LYS A 512 -21.80 33.85 3.54
C LYS A 512 -22.43 33.03 4.64
N ARG A 513 -23.76 33.05 4.69
CA ARG A 513 -24.56 32.16 5.52
C ARG A 513 -25.73 31.62 4.70
N GLY A 514 -25.86 30.30 4.63
CA GLY A 514 -26.96 29.64 3.92
C GLY A 514 -26.51 28.41 3.14
N TYR A 515 -27.18 28.13 2.02
CA TYR A 515 -26.99 26.89 1.26
C TYR A 515 -25.57 26.76 0.70
N MET A 516 -24.99 25.58 0.86
CA MET A 516 -23.71 25.19 0.28
C MET A 516 -23.95 24.15 -0.80
N ASP A 517 -23.72 24.52 -2.06
CA ASP A 517 -23.75 23.57 -3.18
C ASP A 517 -22.58 22.59 -3.01
N ASP A 518 -22.90 21.34 -2.72
CA ASP A 518 -21.93 20.30 -2.40
C ASP A 518 -22.35 18.97 -3.03
N PRO A 519 -21.40 18.16 -3.56
CA PRO A 519 -21.69 16.85 -4.13
C PRO A 519 -22.35 15.85 -3.16
N TRP A 520 -22.33 16.11 -1.86
CA TRP A 520 -22.96 15.27 -0.82
C TRP A 520 -24.45 15.58 -0.61
N ASN A 521 -24.98 16.66 -1.17
CA ASN A 521 -26.39 17.00 -0.98
C ASN A 521 -27.30 16.04 -1.75
N THR A 522 -28.44 15.71 -1.17
CA THR A 522 -29.50 14.87 -1.75
C THR A 522 -30.79 15.66 -1.82
N ASP A 523 -31.87 15.01 -2.26
CA ASP A 523 -33.20 15.60 -2.27
C ASP A 523 -33.74 15.83 -0.85
N GLN A 524 -33.21 15.10 0.16
CA GLN A 524 -33.71 15.12 1.54
C GLN A 524 -32.69 15.56 2.59
N ALA A 525 -31.39 15.68 2.25
CA ALA A 525 -30.35 16.15 3.15
C ALA A 525 -29.37 17.06 2.41
N TRP A 526 -29.02 18.21 2.98
CA TRP A 526 -28.11 19.16 2.34
C TRP A 526 -27.22 19.87 3.35
N ARG A 527 -26.15 20.47 2.85
CA ARG A 527 -25.21 21.27 3.64
C ARG A 527 -25.60 22.75 3.61
N GLU A 528 -25.49 23.35 4.78
CA GLU A 528 -25.57 24.78 4.96
C GLU A 528 -24.32 25.24 5.69
N VAL A 529 -23.77 26.37 5.24
CA VAL A 529 -22.49 26.86 5.71
C VAL A 529 -22.62 28.26 6.27
N GLU A 530 -21.91 28.52 7.34
CA GLU A 530 -21.54 29.86 7.79
C GLU A 530 -20.03 30.03 7.56
N LEU A 531 -19.69 30.92 6.63
CA LEU A 531 -18.33 31.16 6.17
C LEU A 531 -17.78 32.46 6.76
N TRP A 532 -16.68 32.33 7.49
CA TRP A 532 -15.93 33.45 8.04
C TRP A 532 -14.63 33.65 7.28
N HIS A 533 -14.31 34.90 6.98
CA HIS A 533 -13.04 35.30 6.42
C HIS A 533 -12.26 36.12 7.45
N ILE A 534 -11.04 35.69 7.74
CA ILE A 534 -10.14 36.32 8.70
C ILE A 534 -8.84 36.64 7.96
N HIS A 535 -8.59 37.93 7.74
CA HIS A 535 -7.41 38.39 7.04
C HIS A 535 -6.45 39.11 7.99
N TYR A 536 -5.20 38.66 8.01
CA TYR A 536 -4.10 39.30 8.73
C TYR A 536 -3.31 40.19 7.76
N SER A 537 -3.33 41.50 7.99
CA SER A 537 -2.55 42.48 7.21
C SER A 537 -1.11 42.65 7.72
N GLY A 538 -0.85 42.37 9.01
CA GLY A 538 0.46 42.50 9.67
C GLY A 538 0.96 41.20 10.29
N ASN A 539 2.00 41.31 11.14
CA ASN A 539 2.59 40.16 11.83
C ASN A 539 1.63 39.51 12.83
N GLU A 540 1.61 38.18 12.81
CA GLU A 540 0.69 37.36 13.60
C GLU A 540 1.38 36.14 14.24
N THR A 541 0.94 35.80 15.45
CA THR A 541 1.43 34.65 16.25
C THR A 541 0.55 33.42 16.14
N LEU A 542 -0.43 33.43 15.22
CA LEU A 542 -1.45 32.38 15.10
C LEU A 542 -0.86 30.97 14.93
N ALA A 543 0.27 30.85 14.24
CA ALA A 543 0.94 29.56 14.04
C ALA A 543 1.34 28.85 15.34
N GLN A 544 1.59 29.61 16.43
CA GLN A 544 1.91 29.04 17.75
C GLN A 544 0.69 28.36 18.39
N CYS A 545 -0.50 28.84 18.05
CA CYS A 545 -1.78 28.30 18.52
C CYS A 545 -2.27 27.10 17.70
N PHE A 546 -1.58 26.69 16.63
CA PHE A 546 -2.03 25.56 15.82
C PHE A 546 -1.92 24.23 16.59
N GLN A 547 -2.95 23.39 16.47
CA GLN A 547 -2.84 21.96 16.73
C GLN A 547 -2.24 21.22 15.51
N ALA A 548 -1.85 19.95 15.67
CA ALA A 548 -0.99 19.23 14.73
C ALA A 548 -1.48 19.13 13.26
N LEU A 549 -2.76 19.40 12.99
CA LEU A 549 -3.37 19.26 11.65
C LEU A 549 -3.37 20.55 10.83
N LEU A 550 -3.08 21.72 11.43
CA LEU A 550 -3.13 23.02 10.76
C LEU A 550 -1.76 23.46 10.24
N THR A 551 -1.72 23.94 9.00
CA THR A 551 -0.50 24.51 8.40
C THR A 551 -0.84 25.70 7.50
N TRP A 552 0.08 26.66 7.40
CA TRP A 552 0.04 27.69 6.36
C TRP A 552 0.44 27.11 5.01
N ARG A 553 -0.27 27.49 3.96
CA ARG A 553 0.01 27.08 2.58
C ARG A 553 -0.24 28.23 1.61
N LEU A 554 0.59 28.36 0.60
CA LEU A 554 0.37 29.30 -0.50
C LEU A 554 -0.84 28.87 -1.34
N ILE A 555 -1.66 29.82 -1.77
CA ILE A 555 -2.76 29.58 -2.71
C ILE A 555 -2.19 29.47 -4.12
N THR A 556 -2.25 28.27 -4.67
CA THR A 556 -1.83 27.88 -6.02
C THR A 556 -2.96 27.11 -6.70
N GLU A 557 -2.93 26.95 -8.03
CA GLU A 557 -4.01 26.27 -8.75
C GLU A 557 -4.26 24.83 -8.29
N ASP A 558 -3.21 24.13 -7.83
CA ASP A 558 -3.31 22.75 -7.32
C ASP A 558 -4.15 22.63 -6.03
N VAL A 559 -4.29 23.71 -5.26
CA VAL A 559 -5.07 23.73 -4.01
C VAL A 559 -6.56 23.53 -4.30
N PHE A 560 -7.07 24.16 -5.36
CA PHE A 560 -8.48 24.04 -5.76
C PHE A 560 -8.84 22.63 -6.22
N ILE A 561 -7.88 21.88 -6.75
CA ILE A 561 -8.05 20.46 -7.14
C ILE A 561 -8.06 19.54 -5.90
N LYS A 562 -7.26 19.88 -4.87
CA LYS A 562 -7.10 19.06 -3.66
C LYS A 562 -8.17 19.30 -2.58
N LEU A 563 -8.82 20.46 -2.61
CA LEU A 563 -9.95 20.76 -1.73
C LEU A 563 -11.25 20.08 -2.21
N PRO A 564 -12.17 19.72 -1.30
CA PRO A 564 -13.52 19.31 -1.67
C PRO A 564 -14.19 20.39 -2.54
N SER A 565 -14.86 20.00 -3.62
CA SER A 565 -15.39 20.94 -4.63
C SER A 565 -16.26 22.06 -4.04
N GLY A 566 -17.09 21.74 -3.03
CA GLY A 566 -17.89 22.75 -2.34
C GLY A 566 -17.03 23.77 -1.56
N GLN A 567 -15.98 23.31 -0.88
CA GLN A 567 -15.04 24.19 -0.16
C GLN A 567 -14.14 24.99 -1.10
N ALA A 568 -13.72 24.40 -2.22
CA ALA A 568 -12.95 25.08 -3.26
C ALA A 568 -13.72 26.30 -3.80
N MET A 569 -15.04 26.19 -3.93
CA MET A 569 -15.88 27.33 -4.35
C MET A 569 -15.94 28.45 -3.32
N LEU A 570 -16.03 28.11 -2.03
CA LEU A 570 -15.98 29.10 -0.94
C LEU A 570 -14.62 29.83 -0.92
N LEU A 571 -13.53 29.11 -1.17
CA LEU A 571 -12.20 29.72 -1.29
C LEU A 571 -12.11 30.61 -2.53
N GLN A 572 -12.68 30.18 -3.66
CA GLN A 572 -12.66 30.95 -4.90
C GLN A 572 -13.35 32.31 -4.74
N GLU A 573 -14.51 32.35 -4.06
CA GLU A 573 -15.26 33.57 -3.74
C GLU A 573 -14.39 34.61 -3.00
N ILE A 574 -13.56 34.17 -2.05
CA ILE A 574 -12.64 35.03 -1.31
C ILE A 574 -11.44 35.46 -2.17
N THR A 575 -10.86 34.54 -2.94
CA THR A 575 -9.72 34.89 -3.81
C THR A 575 -10.12 35.90 -4.89
N GLN A 576 -11.34 35.84 -5.43
CA GLN A 576 -11.84 36.85 -6.37
C GLN A 576 -11.95 38.23 -5.73
N LYS A 577 -12.34 38.29 -4.44
CA LYS A 577 -12.44 39.55 -3.68
C LYS A 577 -11.07 40.19 -3.41
N LEU A 578 -10.04 39.38 -3.16
CA LEU A 578 -8.69 39.85 -2.82
C LEU A 578 -7.75 40.02 -4.03
N GLN A 579 -8.10 39.46 -5.19
CA GLN A 579 -7.30 39.48 -6.43
C GLN A 579 -5.79 39.17 -6.24
N PRO A 580 -5.42 38.06 -5.58
CA PRO A 580 -4.01 37.71 -5.42
C PRO A 580 -3.38 37.26 -6.76
N VAL A 581 -2.06 37.38 -6.86
CA VAL A 581 -1.33 36.76 -7.99
C VAL A 581 -1.28 35.25 -7.73
N ILE A 582 -2.06 34.49 -8.47
CA ILE A 582 -2.06 33.03 -8.43
C ILE A 582 -0.91 32.54 -9.30
N PHE A 583 -0.01 31.74 -8.73
CA PHE A 583 1.16 31.16 -9.39
C PHE A 583 0.96 29.70 -9.75
#